data_AF-A0A1H5PUS4-F1
#
_entry.id   AF-A0A1H5PUS4-F1
#
_cell.length_a   1.000
_cell.length_b   1.000
_cell.length_c   1.000
_cell.angle_alpha   90.00
_cell.angle_beta   90.00
_cell.angle_gamma   90.00
#
_symmetry.space_group_name_H-M   'P 1'
#
loop_
_entity.id
_entity.type
_entity.pdbx_description
1 polymer ?
#
loop_
_entity_poly.entity_id
_entity_poly.type
_entity_poly.pdbx_seq_one_letter_code
_entity_poly.pdbx_strand_id
1 'polypeptide(L)'
;MPEMYFDVRWPDDTTQRCYSPSTVVEEYFTAGDTYELADFLERSRTALGIAGERVREKFGFYCTGASGQLEQIEETVRHRAFPADSKVTVEALLDADGIPR
;
A
#
# COMPACT_ATOMS: atom_id res chain seq x y z
N MET A 1 -2.58 1.61 -17.01
CA MET A 1 -2.41 2.16 -15.66
C MET A 1 -3.80 2.49 -15.15
N PRO A 2 -4.57 1.45 -14.81
CA PRO A 2 -5.61 1.66 -13.83
C PRO A 2 -4.92 2.03 -12.51
N GLU A 3 -5.49 3.02 -11.83
CA GLU A 3 -5.28 3.17 -10.40
C GLU A 3 -5.88 1.96 -9.68
N MET A 4 -5.38 1.65 -8.50
CA MET A 4 -5.90 0.56 -7.71
C MET A 4 -5.83 0.89 -6.23
N TYR A 5 -6.57 0.14 -5.44
CA TYR A 5 -6.61 0.27 -3.99
C TYR A 5 -6.26 -1.06 -3.34
N PHE A 6 -5.76 -1.01 -2.12
CA PHE A 6 -5.56 -2.19 -1.30
C PHE A 6 -6.00 -1.91 0.12
N ASP A 7 -6.86 -2.77 0.64
CA ASP A 7 -7.40 -2.66 2.00
C ASP A 7 -6.49 -3.46 2.92
N VAL A 8 -5.96 -2.80 3.94
CA VAL A 8 -5.08 -3.42 4.93
C VAL A 8 -5.72 -3.35 6.30
N ARG A 9 -5.75 -4.48 7.00
CA ARG A 9 -6.14 -4.57 8.40
C ARG A 9 -4.91 -4.48 9.27
N TRP A 10 -4.89 -3.42 10.06
CA TRP A 10 -3.90 -3.15 11.10
C TRP A 10 -4.07 -4.12 12.28
N PRO A 11 -3.03 -4.28 13.14
CA PRO A 11 -3.09 -5.15 14.32
C PRO A 11 -4.17 -4.76 15.35
N ASP A 12 -4.69 -3.53 15.28
CA ASP A 12 -5.79 -3.00 16.10
C ASP A 12 -7.17 -3.26 15.46
N ASP A 13 -7.26 -4.21 14.53
CA ASP A 13 -8.46 -4.59 13.77
C ASP A 13 -9.04 -3.46 12.88
N THR A 14 -8.37 -2.31 12.83
CA THR A 14 -8.74 -1.20 11.95
C THR A 14 -8.36 -1.49 10.50
N THR A 15 -9.30 -1.35 9.57
CA THR A 15 -9.03 -1.41 8.13
C THR A 15 -8.70 -0.03 7.58
N GLN A 16 -7.64 0.06 6.77
CA GLN A 16 -7.27 1.26 6.02
C GLN A 16 -7.20 0.95 4.54
N ARG A 17 -7.87 1.77 3.73
CA ARG A 17 -7.75 1.74 2.28
C ARG A 17 -6.54 2.53 1.83
N CYS A 18 -5.64 1.89 1.11
CA CYS A 18 -4.45 2.51 0.56
C CYS A 18 -4.57 2.66 -0.95
N TYR A 19 -4.18 3.83 -1.47
CA TYR A 19 -4.17 4.13 -2.89
C TYR A 19 -2.83 3.78 -3.55
N SER A 20 -2.87 3.12 -4.71
CA SER A 20 -1.71 2.92 -5.57
C SER A 20 -2.00 3.37 -7.01
N PRO A 21 -1.17 4.24 -7.60
CA PRO A 21 -1.31 4.63 -9.00
C PRO A 21 -0.86 3.54 -9.99
N SER A 22 -0.49 2.34 -9.50
CA SER A 22 -0.05 1.21 -10.32
C SER A 22 -0.44 -0.14 -9.72
N THR A 23 -0.64 -1.11 -10.61
CA THR A 23 -0.90 -2.52 -10.30
C THR A 23 0.29 -3.28 -9.71
N VAL A 24 1.45 -2.63 -9.61
CA VAL A 24 2.66 -3.24 -9.05
C VAL A 24 2.47 -3.74 -7.61
N VAL A 25 1.59 -3.13 -6.82
CA VAL A 25 1.34 -3.57 -5.43
C VAL A 25 0.83 -5.01 -5.35
N GLU A 26 0.17 -5.53 -6.40
CA GLU A 26 -0.26 -6.94 -6.50
C GLU A 26 0.95 -7.91 -6.61
N GLU A 27 2.11 -7.42 -7.06
CA GLU A 27 3.35 -8.21 -7.15
C GLU A 27 4.04 -8.33 -5.77
N TYR A 28 3.73 -7.41 -4.84
CA TYR A 28 4.34 -7.34 -3.50
C TYR A 28 3.42 -7.86 -2.39
N PHE A 29 2.11 -7.74 -2.59
CA PHE A 29 1.09 -8.10 -1.61
C PHE A 29 0.10 -9.11 -2.19
N THR A 30 -0.35 -10.02 -1.35
CA THR A 30 -1.38 -11.00 -1.66
C THR A 30 -2.60 -10.74 -0.78
N ALA A 31 -3.79 -10.71 -1.37
CA ALA A 31 -5.04 -10.56 -0.62
C ALA A 31 -5.28 -11.79 0.27
N GLY A 32 -5.69 -11.55 1.51
CA GLY A 32 -5.84 -12.53 2.58
C GLY A 32 -4.55 -12.87 3.33
N ASP A 33 -3.39 -12.35 2.90
CA ASP A 33 -2.09 -12.69 3.48
C ASP A 33 -1.67 -11.71 4.59
N THR A 34 -0.87 -12.20 5.53
CA THR A 34 -0.46 -11.46 6.71
C THR A 34 1.05 -11.26 6.72
N TYR A 35 1.47 -10.00 6.79
CA TYR A 35 2.88 -9.58 6.77
C TYR A 35 3.28 -9.00 8.12
N GLU A 36 4.55 -9.11 8.47
CA GLU A 36 5.10 -8.35 9.60
C GLU A 36 5.08 -6.86 9.27
N LEU A 37 4.85 -6.01 10.28
CA LEU A 37 4.73 -4.56 10.09
C LEU A 37 5.97 -3.96 9.41
N ALA A 38 7.16 -4.41 9.81
CA ALA A 38 8.41 -3.97 9.19
C ALA A 38 8.53 -4.40 7.71
N ASP A 39 8.19 -5.64 7.40
CA ASP A 39 8.18 -6.18 6.03
C ASP A 39 7.12 -5.48 5.16
N PHE A 40 5.93 -5.25 5.71
CA PHE A 40 4.86 -4.51 5.05
C PHE A 40 5.28 -3.08 4.68
N LEU A 41 5.96 -2.37 5.59
CA LEU A 41 6.48 -1.03 5.32
C LEU A 41 7.54 -1.02 4.22
N GLU A 42 8.49 -1.98 4.26
CA GLU A 42 9.54 -2.09 3.26
C GLU A 42 8.99 -2.46 1.87
N ARG A 43 8.04 -3.40 1.82
CA ARG A 43 7.29 -3.75 0.59
C ARG A 43 6.48 -2.58 0.07
N SER A 44 5.77 -1.86 0.94
CA SER A 44 4.98 -0.68 0.57
C SER A 44 5.88 0.40 -0.03
N ARG A 45 7.04 0.66 0.58
CA ARG A 45 8.02 1.63 0.08
C ARG A 45 8.54 1.23 -1.30
N THR A 46 8.85 -0.04 -1.49
CA THR A 46 9.33 -0.57 -2.77
C THR A 46 8.25 -0.50 -3.84
N ALA A 47 7.06 -1.01 -3.55
CA ALA A 47 5.93 -1.06 -4.47
C ALA A 47 5.46 0.35 -4.89
N LEU A 48 5.27 1.26 -3.93
CA LEU A 48 4.87 2.65 -4.20
C LEU A 48 5.98 3.43 -4.92
N GLY A 49 7.25 3.15 -4.60
CA GLY A 49 8.41 3.70 -5.32
C GLY A 49 8.40 3.30 -6.80
N ILE A 50 8.23 2.01 -7.09
CA ILE A 50 8.12 1.49 -8.47
C ILE A 50 6.87 2.03 -9.15
N ALA A 51 5.74 2.14 -8.45
CA ALA A 51 4.52 2.73 -8.99
C ALA A 51 4.77 4.18 -9.43
N GLY A 52 5.45 4.98 -8.61
CA GLY A 52 5.85 6.35 -8.92
C GLY A 52 6.82 6.45 -10.11
N GLU A 53 7.82 5.55 -10.17
CA GLU A 53 8.75 5.45 -11.30
C GLU A 53 8.01 5.14 -12.61
N ARG A 54 7.12 4.14 -12.61
CA ARG A 54 6.29 3.78 -13.77
C ARG A 54 5.46 4.97 -14.25
N VAL A 55 4.83 5.72 -13.34
CA VAL A 55 4.09 6.95 -13.68
C VAL A 55 5.03 8.01 -14.26
N ARG A 56 6.22 8.20 -13.69
CA ARG A 56 7.22 9.13 -14.22
C ARG A 56 7.65 8.76 -15.63
N GLU A 57 7.90 7.49 -15.90
CA GLU A 57 8.26 7.01 -17.23
C GLU A 57 7.15 7.22 -18.26
N LYS A 58 5.89 7.05 -17.86
CA LYS A 58 4.75 7.18 -18.78
C LYS A 58 4.27 8.62 -18.99
N PHE A 59 4.27 9.42 -17.93
CA PHE A 59 3.66 10.75 -17.94
C PHE A 59 4.66 11.90 -17.81
N GLY A 60 5.94 11.60 -17.51
CA GLY A 60 7.00 12.60 -17.40
C GLY A 60 7.02 13.37 -16.07
N PHE A 61 6.20 13.01 -15.09
CA PHE A 61 6.15 13.64 -13.77
C PHE A 61 6.11 12.61 -12.64
N TYR A 62 6.71 12.95 -11.50
CA TYR A 62 6.69 12.09 -10.32
C TYR A 62 5.32 12.15 -9.64
N CYS A 63 4.69 10.99 -9.42
CA CYS A 63 3.39 10.92 -8.78
C CYS A 63 3.51 11.27 -7.28
N THR A 64 2.90 12.37 -6.84
CA THR A 64 2.78 12.69 -5.41
C THR A 64 1.84 11.73 -4.68
N GLY A 65 0.93 11.06 -5.39
CA GLY A 65 -0.01 10.11 -4.82
C GLY A 65 0.65 8.89 -4.18
N ALA A 66 1.69 8.34 -4.81
CA ALA A 66 2.41 7.19 -4.25
C ALA A 66 3.19 7.55 -2.98
N SER A 67 3.90 8.68 -2.99
CA SER A 67 4.63 9.17 -1.82
C SER A 67 3.69 9.59 -0.68
N GLY A 68 2.60 10.28 -1.01
CA GLY A 68 1.59 10.67 -0.01
C GLY A 68 0.91 9.45 0.61
N GLN A 69 0.66 8.39 -0.16
CA GLN A 69 0.13 7.15 0.42
C GLN A 69 1.12 6.50 1.39
N LEU A 70 2.40 6.41 1.01
CA LEU A 70 3.43 5.84 1.89
C LEU A 70 3.53 6.63 3.20
N GLU A 71 3.51 7.96 3.11
CA GLU A 71 3.55 8.84 4.28
C GLU A 71 2.34 8.61 5.20
N GLN A 72 1.13 8.46 4.64
CA GLN A 72 -0.06 8.14 5.44
C GLN A 72 0.03 6.79 6.15
N ILE A 73 0.61 5.77 5.49
CA ILE A 73 0.83 4.46 6.10
C ILE A 73 1.81 4.61 7.27
N GLU A 74 2.96 5.25 7.06
CA GLU A 74 3.96 5.48 8.11
C GLU A 74 3.41 6.32 9.26
N GLU A 75 2.63 7.36 8.97
CA GLU A 75 1.99 8.20 9.97
C GLU A 75 0.97 7.40 10.78
N THR A 76 0.18 6.55 10.14
CA THR A 76 -0.77 5.66 10.83
C THR A 76 -0.07 4.75 11.82
N VAL A 77 1.04 4.15 11.40
CA VAL A 77 1.88 3.28 12.24
C VAL A 77 2.46 4.05 13.43
N ARG A 78 3.01 5.24 13.18
CA ARG A 78 3.59 6.10 14.22
C ARG A 78 2.54 6.60 15.20
N HIS A 79 1.40 7.06 14.71
CA HIS A 79 0.30 7.60 15.50
C HIS A 79 -0.34 6.54 16.39
N ARG A 80 -0.52 5.33 15.87
CA ARG A 80 -1.08 4.19 16.62
C ARG A 80 -0.04 3.49 17.49
N ALA A 81 1.24 3.83 17.34
CA ALA A 81 2.38 3.26 18.07
C ALA A 81 2.39 1.72 18.04
N PHE A 82 2.16 1.13 16.87
CA PHE A 82 2.14 -0.33 16.74
C PHE A 82 3.52 -0.94 17.07
N PRO A 83 3.57 -2.04 17.85
CA PRO A 83 4.81 -2.77 18.09
C PRO A 83 5.47 -3.21 16.78
N ALA A 84 6.80 -3.26 16.72
CA ALA A 84 7.52 -3.69 15.52
C ALA A 84 7.20 -5.15 15.10
N ASP A 85 6.82 -6.00 16.07
CA ASP A 85 6.39 -7.39 15.87
C ASP A 85 4.91 -7.51 15.46
N SER A 86 4.22 -6.39 15.26
CA SER A 86 2.83 -6.40 14.82
C SER A 86 2.69 -6.98 13.44
N LYS A 87 1.50 -7.49 13.15
CA LYS A 87 1.17 -8.05 11.86
C LYS A 87 0.09 -7.22 11.17
N VAL A 88 0.26 -7.01 9.88
CA VAL A 88 -0.68 -6.31 9.01
C VAL A 88 -1.21 -7.31 8.01
N THR A 89 -2.53 -7.41 7.89
CA THR A 89 -3.16 -8.32 6.93
C THR A 89 -3.65 -7.51 5.74
N VAL A 90 -3.33 -7.93 4.52
CA VAL A 90 -3.91 -7.33 3.33
C VAL A 90 -5.25 -8.02 3.10
N GLU A 91 -6.35 -7.33 3.36
CA GLU A 91 -7.70 -7.93 3.29
C GLU A 91 -8.14 -8.11 1.83
N ALA A 92 -7.89 -7.10 0.99
CA ALA A 92 -8.31 -7.12 -0.40
C ALA A 92 -7.43 -6.24 -1.28
N LEU A 93 -7.25 -6.66 -2.54
CA LEU A 93 -6.70 -5.83 -3.61
C LEU A 93 -7.88 -5.46 -4.52
N LEU A 94 -8.10 -4.17 -4.72
CA LEU A 94 -9.26 -3.62 -5.41
C LEU A 94 -8.79 -2.84 -6.65
N ASP A 95 -9.50 -2.96 -7.77
CA ASP A 95 -9.26 -2.07 -8.91
C ASP A 95 -9.80 -0.64 -8.67
N ALA A 96 -9.66 0.27 -9.63
CA ALA A 96 -10.20 1.62 -9.61
C ALA A 96 -11.72 1.65 -9.35
N ASP A 97 -12.44 0.66 -9.86
CA ASP A 97 -13.89 0.49 -9.66
C ASP A 97 -14.26 -0.08 -8.26
N GLY A 98 -13.27 -0.38 -7.41
CA GLY A 98 -13.51 -0.97 -6.08
C GLY A 98 -13.88 -2.46 -6.13
N ILE A 99 -13.62 -3.13 -7.25
CA ILE A 99 -13.88 -4.56 -7.44
C ILE A 99 -12.64 -5.34 -6.96
N PRO A 100 -12.80 -6.35 -6.08
CA PRO A 100 -11.69 -7.20 -5.66
C PRO A 100 -11.14 -8.00 -6.85
N ARG A 101 -9.82 -8.02 -6.98
CA ARG A 101 -9.09 -8.69 -8.06
C ARG A 101 -8.59 -10.07 -7.65
#